data_AF-A0A947SZS4-F1
#
_entry.id   AF-A0A947SZS4-F1
#
_cell.length_a   1.000
_cell.length_b   1.000
_cell.length_c   1.000
_cell.angle_alpha   90.00
_cell.angle_beta   90.00
_cell.angle_gamma   90.00
#
_symmetry.space_group_name_H-M   'P 1'
#
loop_
_entity.id
_entity.type
_entity.pdbx_description
1 polymer ?
#
loop_
_entity_poly.entity_id
_entity_poly.type
_entity_poly.pdbx_seq_one_letter_code
_entity_poly.pdbx_strand_id
1 'polypeptide(L)'
;MSSRSISWRRRISLAVVALGMAVASMGVSAAAGTGVSAAADTVKGSVYFMLGDNGSEVAPGPRLVPVARTLDATTPATSALRKLIAGPTADEASSVPGISSAVPAGTKLLGISISAGIATVDLSHEFVSGGGTLSMTARLAQVVFTLTQFPTVDGVRFRIDGVPTTVFGGEGIIIDDPATRDDFEGLMPSILLTGPAYGGRIDNPARLTGTANVFEAVFWVTIVDGNGVVLAEHRVQATSGSGTRGTFDVTVPYDTPADGPGAVITWYYSPKDGSRTDIREYPVQISRGGWCDGRKATILGSPARDRLTGTAGNDVIVAFGGHDRILAKGGDDLVCGGAGKDRVFGGSGRDVLYGEGGRDSLIGGG
;
A
#
# COMPACT_ATOMS: atom_id res chain seq x y z
N MET A 1 -38.09 15.57 -10.34
CA MET A 1 -38.26 14.50 -9.32
C MET A 1 -38.33 13.15 -10.01
N SER A 2 -37.25 12.36 -9.92
CA SER A 2 -37.27 10.90 -10.07
C SER A 2 -35.88 10.40 -9.66
N SER A 3 -35.72 10.01 -8.40
CA SER A 3 -34.53 9.37 -7.88
C SER A 3 -34.55 7.89 -8.29
N ARG A 4 -33.64 7.47 -9.17
CA ARG A 4 -33.39 6.05 -9.41
C ARG A 4 -32.26 5.59 -8.49
N SER A 5 -32.65 4.89 -7.42
CA SER A 5 -31.74 4.14 -6.57
C SER A 5 -31.16 2.96 -7.37
N ILE A 6 -29.83 2.93 -7.50
CA ILE A 6 -29.11 1.79 -8.08
C ILE A 6 -28.71 0.89 -6.91
N SER A 7 -29.36 -0.27 -6.81
CA SER A 7 -29.13 -1.25 -5.76
C SER A 7 -27.84 -2.05 -6.01
N TRP A 8 -26.87 -1.92 -5.13
CA TRP A 8 -25.69 -2.79 -5.06
C TRP A 8 -26.07 -4.13 -4.41
N ARG A 9 -26.54 -5.08 -5.20
CA ARG A 9 -26.60 -6.51 -4.81
C ARG A 9 -26.20 -7.37 -5.98
N ARG A 10 -24.90 -7.65 -6.13
CA ARG A 10 -24.41 -8.84 -6.85
C ARG A 10 -23.29 -9.53 -6.07
N ARG A 11 -23.75 -10.51 -5.29
CA ARG A 11 -23.17 -11.83 -4.97
C ARG A 11 -21.65 -11.99 -5.21
N ILE A 12 -20.89 -11.89 -4.13
CA ILE A 12 -19.66 -12.69 -3.96
C ILE A 12 -20.12 -14.03 -3.36
N SER A 13 -20.09 -15.09 -4.17
CA SER A 13 -20.28 -16.45 -3.67
C SER A 13 -18.93 -16.94 -3.15
N LEU A 14 -18.76 -16.95 -1.83
CA LEU A 14 -17.67 -17.69 -1.17
C LEU A 14 -17.96 -19.19 -1.33
N ALA A 15 -17.15 -19.89 -2.13
CA ALA A 15 -17.06 -21.33 -2.05
C ALA A 15 -16.15 -21.69 -0.86
N VAL A 16 -16.76 -22.07 0.26
CA VAL A 16 -16.07 -22.72 1.38
C VAL A 16 -15.76 -24.15 0.95
N VAL A 17 -14.51 -24.42 0.57
CA VAL A 17 -14.01 -25.79 0.43
C VAL A 17 -13.61 -26.28 1.82
N ALA A 18 -14.44 -27.15 2.39
CA ALA A 18 -14.09 -27.92 3.57
C ALA A 18 -13.02 -28.96 3.17
N LEU A 19 -11.77 -28.76 3.59
CA LEU A 19 -10.74 -29.80 3.53
C LEU A 19 -10.87 -30.67 4.78
N GLY A 20 -11.28 -31.93 4.59
CA GLY A 20 -11.33 -32.93 5.64
C GLY A 20 -9.93 -33.26 6.18
N MET A 21 -9.80 -33.25 7.51
CA MET A 21 -8.64 -33.76 8.23
C MET A 21 -8.42 -35.26 7.94
N ALA A 22 -7.30 -35.60 7.32
CA ALA A 22 -6.73 -36.94 7.37
C ALA A 22 -5.50 -36.90 8.28
N VAL A 23 -5.59 -37.61 9.41
CA VAL A 23 -4.50 -37.80 10.37
C VAL A 23 -3.57 -38.88 9.81
N ALA A 24 -2.37 -38.48 9.39
CA ALA A 24 -1.27 -39.40 9.11
C ALA A 24 -0.20 -39.23 10.19
N SER A 25 0.00 -40.27 11.00
CA SER A 25 1.06 -40.38 11.98
C SER A 25 2.43 -40.46 11.30
N MET A 26 3.30 -39.49 11.53
CA MET A 26 4.71 -39.56 11.14
C MET A 26 5.59 -39.64 12.40
N GLY A 27 6.37 -40.73 12.46
CA GLY A 27 7.32 -41.01 13.52
C GLY A 27 8.45 -39.98 13.57
N VAL A 28 8.85 -39.66 14.79
CA VAL A 28 9.95 -38.77 15.12
C VAL A 28 11.27 -39.47 14.78
N SER A 29 12.10 -38.85 13.94
CA SER A 29 13.55 -39.05 13.98
C SER A 29 14.23 -37.70 13.86
N ALA A 30 14.87 -37.29 14.95
CA ALA A 30 15.61 -36.06 15.08
C ALA A 30 17.05 -36.28 14.58
N ALA A 31 17.49 -35.44 13.64
CA ALA A 31 18.91 -35.20 13.39
C ALA A 31 19.13 -33.69 13.39
N ALA A 32 19.84 -33.22 14.40
CA ALA A 32 20.21 -31.84 14.60
C ALA A 32 21.22 -31.40 13.52
N GLY A 33 20.84 -30.36 12.77
CA GLY A 33 21.75 -29.57 11.94
C GLY A 33 21.70 -28.13 12.43
N THR A 34 22.74 -27.70 13.14
CA THR A 34 22.96 -26.33 13.56
C THR A 34 23.31 -25.47 12.35
N GLY A 35 22.28 -24.87 11.75
CA GLY A 35 22.40 -23.75 10.82
C GLY A 35 21.49 -22.64 11.30
N VAL A 36 22.02 -21.73 12.13
CA VAL A 36 21.36 -20.44 12.35
C VAL A 36 21.50 -19.69 11.04
N SER A 37 20.50 -19.81 10.17
CA SER A 37 20.31 -18.89 9.05
C SER A 37 20.10 -17.52 9.67
N ALA A 38 21.08 -16.62 9.56
CA ALA A 38 20.84 -15.21 9.85
C ALA A 38 19.70 -14.78 8.93
N ALA A 39 18.56 -14.37 9.51
CA ALA A 39 17.47 -13.83 8.73
C ALA A 39 18.04 -12.69 7.89
N ALA A 40 18.03 -12.84 6.56
CA ALA A 40 18.55 -11.83 5.66
C ALA A 40 17.86 -10.49 5.98
N ASP A 41 18.65 -9.42 6.14
CA ASP A 41 18.07 -8.10 6.34
C ASP A 41 17.19 -7.74 5.14
N THR A 42 15.97 -7.29 5.44
CA THR A 42 14.99 -6.95 4.40
C THR A 42 14.47 -5.53 4.54
N VAL A 43 14.11 -4.94 3.41
CA VAL A 43 13.44 -3.64 3.34
C VAL A 43 12.10 -3.78 2.61
N LYS A 44 11.16 -2.89 2.93
CA LYS A 44 9.90 -2.79 2.19
C LYS A 44 10.15 -2.06 0.87
N GLY A 45 9.52 -2.53 -0.19
CA GLY A 45 9.44 -1.83 -1.46
C GLY A 45 8.23 -2.30 -2.25
N SER A 46 8.18 -1.94 -3.52
CA SER A 46 7.11 -2.30 -4.44
C SER A 46 7.65 -2.98 -5.69
N VAL A 47 6.81 -3.75 -6.37
CA VAL A 47 7.02 -4.18 -7.75
C VAL A 47 5.81 -3.75 -8.56
N TYR A 48 6.04 -3.18 -9.74
CA TYR A 48 4.95 -2.64 -10.56
C TYR A 48 4.46 -3.67 -11.57
N PHE A 49 3.17 -3.96 -11.51
CA PHE A 49 2.49 -4.89 -12.40
C PHE A 49 1.39 -4.19 -13.19
N MET A 50 0.93 -4.86 -14.25
CA MET A 50 -0.22 -4.41 -15.01
C MET A 50 -1.48 -4.96 -14.35
N LEU A 51 -2.42 -4.09 -14.01
CA LEU A 51 -3.75 -4.48 -13.57
C LEU A 51 -4.72 -4.24 -14.71
N GLY A 52 -5.44 -5.29 -15.12
CA GLY A 52 -6.51 -5.20 -16.11
C GLY A 52 -7.55 -4.13 -15.76
N ASP A 53 -8.40 -3.82 -16.72
CA ASP A 53 -9.46 -2.84 -16.54
C ASP A 53 -10.41 -3.27 -15.41
N ASN A 54 -10.72 -2.34 -14.51
CA ASN A 54 -11.72 -2.53 -13.46
C ASN A 54 -13.10 -1.97 -13.87
N GLY A 55 -13.29 -1.62 -15.14
CA GLY A 55 -14.51 -1.01 -15.68
C GLY A 55 -14.50 0.51 -15.63
N SER A 56 -13.33 1.18 -15.64
CA SER A 56 -13.25 2.64 -15.68
C SER A 56 -13.65 3.15 -17.08
N GLU A 57 -14.80 3.84 -17.18
CA GLU A 57 -15.31 4.38 -18.46
C GLU A 57 -14.40 5.46 -19.07
N VAL A 58 -13.52 6.10 -18.28
CA VAL A 58 -12.74 7.26 -18.71
C VAL A 58 -11.35 6.90 -19.24
N ALA A 59 -10.76 5.80 -18.76
CA ALA A 59 -9.40 5.40 -19.13
C ALA A 59 -9.26 3.86 -19.14
N PRO A 60 -10.00 3.17 -20.02
CA PRO A 60 -9.98 1.71 -20.08
C PRO A 60 -8.60 1.17 -20.43
N GLY A 61 -8.36 -0.08 -20.05
CA GLY A 61 -7.12 -0.79 -20.34
C GLY A 61 -6.26 -1.06 -19.11
N PRO A 62 -5.23 -1.91 -19.26
CA PRO A 62 -4.38 -2.26 -18.16
C PRO A 62 -3.57 -1.05 -17.69
N ARG A 63 -3.52 -0.82 -16.38
CA ARG A 63 -2.79 0.29 -15.75
C ARG A 63 -1.74 -0.23 -14.80
N LEU A 64 -0.65 0.51 -14.63
CA LEU A 64 0.37 0.19 -13.64
C LEU A 64 -0.19 0.26 -12.23
N VAL A 65 0.14 -0.74 -11.41
CA VAL A 65 -0.13 -0.76 -9.97
C VAL A 65 1.12 -1.19 -9.20
N PRO A 66 1.45 -0.54 -8.07
CA PRO A 66 2.48 -1.01 -7.17
C PRO A 66 1.94 -2.13 -6.28
N VAL A 67 2.69 -3.22 -6.17
CA VAL A 67 2.42 -4.32 -5.23
C VAL A 67 3.51 -4.37 -4.19
N ALA A 68 3.12 -4.41 -2.91
CA ALA A 68 4.08 -4.42 -1.80
C ALA A 68 4.92 -5.71 -1.83
N ARG A 69 6.25 -5.56 -1.72
CA ARG A 69 7.20 -6.68 -1.66
C ARG A 69 8.24 -6.45 -0.58
N THR A 70 8.63 -7.55 0.07
CA THR A 70 9.85 -7.61 0.88
C THR A 70 11.05 -7.80 -0.05
N LEU A 71 12.02 -6.91 0.04
CA LEU A 71 13.22 -6.86 -0.78
C LEU A 71 14.46 -7.12 0.08
N ASP A 72 15.51 -7.65 -0.54
CA ASP A 72 16.82 -7.79 0.08
C ASP A 72 17.41 -6.40 0.38
N ALA A 73 17.77 -6.13 1.64
CA ALA A 73 18.28 -4.83 2.05
C ALA A 73 19.64 -4.47 1.44
N THR A 74 20.45 -5.48 1.09
CA THR A 74 21.80 -5.27 0.52
C THR A 74 21.76 -4.90 -0.95
N THR A 75 20.76 -5.40 -1.68
CA THR A 75 20.60 -5.18 -3.13
C THR A 75 19.13 -4.95 -3.52
N PRO A 76 18.46 -3.93 -2.95
CA PRO A 76 17.00 -3.79 -3.05
C PRO A 76 16.52 -3.62 -4.50
N ALA A 77 17.26 -2.87 -5.33
CA ALA A 77 16.93 -2.70 -6.75
C ALA A 77 17.02 -4.01 -7.55
N THR A 78 18.11 -4.78 -7.35
CA THR A 78 18.27 -6.12 -7.94
C THR A 78 17.17 -7.06 -7.49
N SER A 79 16.85 -7.05 -6.19
CA SER A 79 15.78 -7.88 -5.60
C SER A 79 14.42 -7.55 -6.20
N ALA A 80 14.11 -6.26 -6.37
CA ALA A 80 12.86 -5.80 -6.97
C ALA A 80 12.71 -6.25 -8.43
N LEU A 81 13.75 -6.10 -9.26
CA LEU A 81 13.71 -6.55 -10.65
C LEU A 81 13.60 -8.07 -10.80
N ARG A 82 14.30 -8.84 -9.96
CA ARG A 82 14.15 -10.30 -9.96
C ARG A 82 12.71 -10.71 -9.66
N LYS A 83 12.05 -10.03 -8.73
CA LYS A 83 10.64 -10.25 -8.41
C LYS A 83 9.71 -9.80 -9.54
N LEU A 84 10.01 -8.70 -10.22
CA LEU A 84 9.28 -8.28 -11.42
C LEU A 84 9.35 -9.32 -12.54
N ILE A 85 10.55 -9.83 -12.81
CA ILE A 85 10.80 -10.86 -13.82
C ILE A 85 10.09 -12.17 -13.47
N ALA A 86 10.06 -12.54 -12.19
CA ALA A 86 9.31 -13.71 -11.72
C ALA A 86 7.79 -13.55 -11.89
N GLY A 87 7.29 -12.32 -11.95
CA GLY A 87 5.87 -12.02 -12.10
C GLY A 87 5.09 -11.99 -10.76
N PRO A 88 3.77 -11.77 -10.83
CA PRO A 88 2.90 -11.85 -9.66
C PRO A 88 2.96 -13.24 -9.02
N THR A 89 2.86 -13.32 -7.69
CA THR A 89 2.72 -14.62 -7.00
C THR A 89 1.32 -15.19 -7.18
N ALA A 90 1.13 -16.46 -6.84
CA ALA A 90 -0.19 -17.08 -6.81
C ALA A 90 -1.15 -16.37 -5.83
N ASP A 91 -0.63 -15.93 -4.68
CA ASP A 91 -1.41 -15.19 -3.68
C ASP A 91 -1.82 -13.80 -4.19
N GLU A 92 -0.92 -13.11 -4.90
CA GLU A 92 -1.24 -11.83 -5.53
C GLU A 92 -2.26 -12.00 -6.66
N ALA A 93 -2.09 -13.01 -7.51
CA ALA A 93 -3.02 -13.29 -8.59
C ALA A 93 -4.42 -13.67 -8.09
N SER A 94 -4.52 -14.36 -6.95
CA SER A 94 -5.80 -14.71 -6.32
C SER A 94 -6.44 -13.53 -5.57
N SER A 95 -5.63 -12.67 -4.95
CA SER A 95 -6.11 -11.51 -4.18
C SER A 95 -6.42 -10.29 -5.05
N VAL A 96 -5.78 -10.17 -6.22
CA VAL A 96 -5.93 -9.03 -7.13
C VAL A 96 -6.30 -9.55 -8.53
N PRO A 97 -7.59 -9.80 -8.79
CA PRO A 97 -8.05 -10.28 -10.09
C PRO A 97 -7.60 -9.36 -11.23
N GLY A 98 -7.03 -9.96 -12.29
CA GLY A 98 -6.56 -9.22 -13.46
C GLY A 98 -5.14 -8.64 -13.35
N ILE A 99 -4.41 -8.89 -12.25
CA ILE A 99 -3.00 -8.56 -12.17
C ILE A 99 -2.17 -9.45 -13.11
N SER A 100 -1.18 -8.86 -13.78
CA SER A 100 -0.37 -9.52 -14.80
C SER A 100 1.00 -8.84 -14.95
N SER A 101 1.94 -9.53 -15.60
CA SER A 101 3.21 -8.95 -16.03
C SER A 101 3.29 -8.92 -17.56
N ALA A 102 3.81 -7.84 -18.13
CA ALA A 102 4.14 -7.76 -19.55
C ALA A 102 5.56 -8.26 -19.84
N VAL A 103 6.36 -8.58 -18.81
CA VAL A 103 7.70 -9.15 -18.95
C VAL A 103 7.60 -10.58 -19.51
N PRO A 104 8.24 -10.89 -20.65
CA PRO A 104 8.20 -12.23 -21.22
C PRO A 104 8.81 -13.28 -20.30
N ALA A 105 8.18 -14.46 -20.26
CA ALA A 105 8.72 -15.62 -19.57
C ALA A 105 10.11 -15.97 -20.13
N GLY A 106 11.03 -16.33 -19.23
CA GLY A 106 12.41 -16.66 -19.60
C GLY A 106 13.37 -15.46 -19.64
N THR A 107 12.88 -14.22 -19.53
CA THR A 107 13.72 -13.03 -19.33
C THR A 107 14.67 -13.22 -18.15
N LYS A 108 15.94 -12.84 -18.31
CA LYS A 108 16.95 -12.87 -17.26
C LYS A 108 17.47 -11.48 -16.97
N LEU A 109 17.74 -11.21 -15.68
CA LEU A 109 18.52 -10.04 -15.26
C LEU A 109 20.01 -10.37 -15.35
N LEU A 110 20.69 -9.77 -16.32
CA LEU A 110 22.13 -9.94 -16.55
C LEU A 110 22.96 -9.03 -15.66
N GLY A 111 22.48 -7.82 -15.40
CA GLY A 111 23.16 -6.87 -14.53
C GLY A 111 22.33 -5.65 -14.20
N ILE A 112 22.67 -5.01 -13.07
CA ILE A 112 22.18 -3.68 -12.73
C ILE A 112 23.34 -2.90 -12.11
N SER A 113 23.47 -1.64 -12.50
CA SER A 113 24.38 -0.67 -11.87
C SER A 113 23.66 0.65 -11.71
N ILE A 114 23.93 1.35 -10.60
CA ILE A 114 23.35 2.67 -10.33
C ILE A 114 24.50 3.64 -10.17
N SER A 115 24.51 4.69 -10.99
CA SER A 115 25.52 5.74 -10.94
C SER A 115 24.88 7.07 -11.29
N ALA A 116 25.17 8.11 -10.49
CA ALA A 116 24.66 9.48 -10.68
C ALA A 116 23.15 9.53 -10.94
N GLY A 117 22.35 8.82 -10.15
CA GLY A 117 20.89 8.79 -10.27
C GLY A 117 20.35 7.87 -11.37
N ILE A 118 21.19 7.27 -12.22
CA ILE A 118 20.72 6.45 -13.35
C ILE A 118 20.96 4.97 -13.08
N ALA A 119 19.90 4.18 -13.12
CA ALA A 119 19.97 2.73 -13.09
C ALA A 119 20.18 2.19 -14.52
N THR A 120 21.36 1.65 -14.82
CA THR A 120 21.59 0.90 -16.06
C THR A 120 21.26 -0.56 -15.84
N VAL A 121 20.26 -1.07 -16.56
CA VAL A 121 19.71 -2.43 -16.42
C VAL A 121 20.02 -3.22 -17.68
N ASP A 122 20.65 -4.38 -17.51
CA ASP A 122 20.96 -5.31 -18.58
C ASP A 122 20.06 -6.55 -18.48
N LEU A 123 19.27 -6.78 -19.51
CA LEU A 123 18.29 -7.86 -19.61
C LEU A 123 18.64 -8.75 -20.80
N SER A 124 18.25 -10.02 -20.74
CA SER A 124 18.46 -10.93 -21.86
C SER A 124 17.55 -10.64 -23.05
N HIS A 125 17.93 -11.12 -24.23
CA HIS A 125 17.17 -10.97 -25.49
C HIS A 125 15.67 -11.27 -25.38
N GLU A 126 15.26 -12.21 -24.52
CA GLU A 126 13.85 -12.55 -24.34
C GLU A 126 12.99 -11.34 -23.96
N PHE A 127 13.56 -10.34 -23.28
CA PHE A 127 12.85 -9.12 -22.88
C PHE A 127 12.34 -8.31 -24.07
N VAL A 128 13.02 -8.36 -25.22
CA VAL A 128 12.61 -7.68 -26.47
C VAL A 128 11.78 -8.58 -27.40
N SER A 129 11.46 -9.80 -26.97
CA SER A 129 10.72 -10.77 -27.78
C SER A 129 9.20 -10.67 -27.59
N GLY A 130 8.45 -10.84 -28.68
CA GLY A 130 7.01 -11.05 -28.70
C GLY A 130 6.13 -9.89 -28.22
N GLY A 131 4.85 -9.93 -28.62
CA GLY A 131 3.85 -8.91 -28.29
C GLY A 131 3.94 -7.67 -29.18
N GLY A 132 2.88 -6.85 -29.17
CA GLY A 132 2.83 -5.59 -29.91
C GLY A 132 3.26 -4.38 -29.07
N THR A 133 3.16 -3.19 -29.66
CA THR A 133 3.60 -1.91 -29.07
C THR A 133 3.17 -1.71 -27.60
N LEU A 134 1.92 -2.04 -27.24
CA LEU A 134 1.40 -1.87 -25.88
C LEU A 134 2.10 -2.77 -24.86
N SER A 135 2.35 -4.05 -25.19
CA SER A 135 3.03 -4.98 -24.29
C SER A 135 4.51 -4.63 -24.10
N MET A 136 5.15 -4.18 -25.18
CA MET A 136 6.54 -3.70 -25.15
C MET A 136 6.67 -2.41 -24.31
N THR A 137 5.75 -1.46 -24.48
CA THR A 137 5.72 -0.24 -23.66
C THR A 137 5.45 -0.57 -22.19
N ALA A 138 4.53 -1.50 -21.92
CA ALA A 138 4.20 -1.92 -20.56
C ALA A 138 5.39 -2.54 -19.82
N ARG A 139 6.15 -3.44 -20.45
CA ARG A 139 7.31 -4.07 -19.77
C ARG A 139 8.43 -3.07 -19.49
N LEU A 140 8.66 -2.09 -20.37
CA LEU A 140 9.58 -0.97 -20.10
C LEU A 140 9.11 -0.17 -18.90
N ALA A 141 7.83 0.24 -18.89
CA ALA A 141 7.25 1.02 -17.80
C ALA A 141 7.32 0.27 -16.46
N GLN A 142 7.05 -1.04 -16.44
CA GLN A 142 7.18 -1.84 -15.22
C GLN A 142 8.60 -1.81 -14.63
N VAL A 143 9.64 -1.87 -15.47
CA VAL A 143 11.04 -1.75 -15.03
C VAL A 143 11.31 -0.35 -14.50
N VAL A 144 10.93 0.69 -15.25
CA VAL A 144 11.15 2.09 -14.86
C VAL A 144 10.50 2.40 -13.52
N PHE A 145 9.22 2.09 -13.35
CA PHE A 145 8.50 2.37 -12.11
C PHE A 145 9.03 1.57 -10.92
N THR A 146 9.44 0.32 -11.15
CA THR A 146 10.03 -0.52 -10.11
C THR A 146 11.40 0.00 -9.65
N LEU A 147 12.17 0.68 -10.50
CA LEU A 147 13.49 1.19 -10.10
C LEU A 147 13.44 2.62 -9.56
N THR A 148 12.66 3.49 -10.19
CA THR A 148 12.49 4.89 -9.79
C THR A 148 11.67 5.06 -8.50
N GLN A 149 11.28 3.96 -7.83
CA GLN A 149 10.77 4.02 -6.47
C GLN A 149 11.87 4.33 -5.44
N PHE A 150 13.12 4.00 -5.77
CA PHE A 150 14.25 4.21 -4.88
C PHE A 150 14.70 5.67 -5.03
N PRO A 151 14.83 6.44 -3.92
CA PRO A 151 15.19 7.86 -3.99
C PRO A 151 16.54 8.17 -4.66
N THR A 152 17.39 7.15 -4.85
CA THR A 152 18.69 7.27 -5.52
C THR A 152 18.62 6.99 -7.03
N VAL A 153 17.43 6.77 -7.59
CA VAL A 153 17.22 6.42 -9.00
C VAL A 153 16.20 7.37 -9.63
N ASP A 154 16.71 8.30 -10.44
CA ASP A 154 15.93 9.30 -11.18
C ASP A 154 15.46 8.77 -12.54
N GLY A 155 16.18 7.82 -13.13
CA GLY A 155 15.86 7.26 -14.44
C GLY A 155 16.54 5.93 -14.73
N VAL A 156 16.16 5.31 -15.84
CA VAL A 156 16.61 3.97 -16.22
C VAL A 156 17.16 3.95 -17.63
N ARG A 157 18.36 3.37 -17.79
CA ARG A 157 18.96 3.07 -19.10
C ARG A 157 18.90 1.57 -19.36
N PHE A 158 18.45 1.18 -20.54
CA PHE A 158 18.31 -0.23 -20.93
C PHE A 158 19.51 -0.73 -21.74
N ARG A 159 19.93 -1.95 -21.43
CA ARG A 159 20.82 -2.80 -22.23
C ARG A 159 20.17 -4.14 -22.49
N ILE A 160 20.39 -4.68 -23.68
CA ILE A 160 19.95 -6.02 -24.06
C ILE A 160 21.19 -6.81 -24.46
N ASP A 161 21.46 -7.90 -23.73
CA ASP A 161 22.67 -8.71 -23.88
C ASP A 161 23.96 -7.86 -23.90
N GLY A 162 24.04 -6.88 -22.99
CA GLY A 162 25.17 -5.95 -22.87
C GLY A 162 25.16 -4.77 -23.86
N VAL A 163 24.24 -4.72 -24.82
CA VAL A 163 24.17 -3.67 -25.85
C VAL A 163 23.23 -2.54 -25.42
N PRO A 164 23.70 -1.27 -25.34
CA PRO A 164 22.82 -0.11 -25.11
C PRO A 164 21.67 -0.04 -26.10
N THR A 165 20.45 0.15 -25.59
CA THR A 165 19.23 0.08 -26.40
C THR A 165 18.43 1.38 -26.27
N THR A 166 18.38 2.17 -27.34
CA THR A 166 17.51 3.35 -27.49
C THR A 166 16.33 3.11 -28.43
N VAL A 167 16.35 2.01 -29.19
CA VAL A 167 15.25 1.53 -30.03
C VAL A 167 14.92 0.11 -29.60
N PHE A 168 13.69 -0.12 -29.17
CA PHE A 168 13.28 -1.30 -28.42
C PHE A 168 12.33 -2.20 -29.18
N GLY A 169 12.69 -3.48 -29.24
CA GLY A 169 11.88 -4.54 -29.82
C GLY A 169 11.69 -4.41 -31.33
N GLY A 170 10.95 -5.37 -31.91
CA GLY A 170 10.60 -5.37 -33.33
C GLY A 170 9.64 -4.25 -33.76
N GLU A 171 9.03 -3.57 -32.78
CA GLU A 171 8.10 -2.45 -32.99
C GLU A 171 8.82 -1.11 -33.19
N GLY A 172 10.14 -1.05 -32.95
CA GLY A 172 10.92 0.17 -33.14
C GLY A 172 10.58 1.28 -32.14
N ILE A 173 10.21 0.93 -30.90
CA ILE A 173 9.86 1.90 -29.86
C ILE A 173 11.10 2.70 -29.47
N ILE A 174 11.06 4.01 -29.64
CA ILE A 174 12.14 4.89 -29.18
C ILE A 174 12.01 5.04 -27.66
N ILE A 175 13.10 4.77 -26.95
CA ILE A 175 13.21 4.98 -25.52
C ILE A 175 14.06 6.22 -25.28
N ASP A 176 13.58 7.14 -24.45
CA ASP A 176 14.39 8.24 -23.95
C ASP A 176 15.58 7.71 -23.11
N ASP A 177 16.70 8.41 -23.14
CA ASP A 177 17.89 8.04 -22.37
C ASP A 177 18.29 9.17 -21.41
N PRO A 178 18.05 9.03 -20.09
CA PRO A 178 17.40 7.90 -19.42
C PRO A 178 15.87 7.90 -19.56
N ALA A 179 15.26 6.72 -19.49
CA ALA A 179 13.81 6.59 -19.42
C ALA A 179 13.30 6.97 -18.03
N THR A 180 12.22 7.73 -17.97
CA THR A 180 11.60 8.23 -16.73
C THR A 180 10.14 7.82 -16.64
N ARG A 181 9.48 8.13 -15.51
CA ARG A 181 8.06 7.82 -15.33
C ARG A 181 7.16 8.60 -16.30
N ASP A 182 7.58 9.80 -16.70
CA ASP A 182 6.80 10.72 -17.53
C ASP A 182 6.61 10.15 -18.95
N ASP A 183 7.58 9.37 -19.43
CA ASP A 183 7.53 8.68 -20.74
C ASP A 183 6.36 7.67 -20.83
N PHE A 184 5.79 7.27 -19.68
CA PHE A 184 4.75 6.25 -19.58
C PHE A 184 3.44 6.75 -18.97
N GLU A 185 3.14 8.06 -19.05
CA GLU A 185 1.89 8.67 -18.54
C GLU A 185 0.64 7.90 -19.02
N GLY A 186 0.65 7.44 -20.28
CA GLY A 186 -0.46 6.67 -20.87
C GLY A 186 -0.75 5.32 -20.22
N LEU A 187 0.15 4.78 -19.39
CA LEU A 187 -0.02 3.53 -18.63
C LEU A 187 -0.34 3.77 -17.15
N MET A 188 -0.28 5.01 -16.69
CA MET A 188 -0.65 5.38 -15.33
C MET A 188 -2.18 5.54 -15.22
N PRO A 189 -2.79 5.21 -14.08
CA PRO A 189 -4.14 5.67 -13.77
C PRO A 189 -4.15 7.19 -13.54
N SER A 190 -5.32 7.83 -13.59
CA SER A 190 -5.42 9.28 -13.32
C SER A 190 -4.99 9.59 -11.89
N ILE A 191 -5.26 8.67 -10.96
CA ILE A 191 -4.77 8.72 -9.57
C ILE A 191 -3.95 7.45 -9.32
N LEU A 192 -2.66 7.62 -9.04
CA LEU A 192 -1.74 6.52 -8.70
C LEU A 192 -1.31 6.67 -7.24
N LEU A 193 -1.83 5.82 -6.36
CA LEU A 193 -1.22 5.63 -5.04
C LEU A 193 0.10 4.85 -5.17
N THR A 194 1.18 5.44 -4.68
CA THR A 194 2.48 4.79 -4.52
C THR A 194 2.69 4.28 -3.10
N GLY A 195 1.92 4.82 -2.15
CA GLY A 195 1.85 4.38 -0.76
C GLY A 195 0.42 4.58 -0.24
N PRO A 196 -0.27 3.55 0.26
CA PRO A 196 0.13 2.15 0.29
C PRO A 196 0.17 1.51 -1.11
N ALA A 197 1.05 0.53 -1.29
CA ALA A 197 0.99 -0.38 -2.42
C ALA A 197 -0.09 -1.46 -2.18
N TYR A 198 -0.53 -2.16 -3.23
CA TYR A 198 -1.48 -3.28 -3.13
C TYR A 198 -0.97 -4.33 -2.12
N GLY A 199 -1.83 -4.75 -1.21
CA GLY A 199 -1.53 -5.66 -0.11
C GLY A 199 -0.72 -5.03 1.04
N GLY A 200 -0.35 -3.75 0.92
CA GLY A 200 0.39 -3.01 1.93
C GLY A 200 -0.43 -2.76 3.20
N ARG A 201 0.27 -2.50 4.31
CA ARG A 201 -0.37 -2.07 5.56
C ARG A 201 -0.49 -0.55 5.59
N ILE A 202 -1.64 -0.04 6.01
CA ILE A 202 -1.80 1.36 6.43
C ILE A 202 -1.96 1.42 7.94
N ASP A 203 -1.23 2.33 8.56
CA ASP A 203 -1.38 2.67 9.97
C ASP A 203 -2.51 3.70 10.14
N ASN A 204 -2.90 4.00 11.37
CA ASN A 204 -3.89 5.02 11.69
C ASN A 204 -3.23 6.14 12.50
N PRO A 205 -3.18 7.39 11.98
CA PRO A 205 -3.77 7.83 10.71
C PRO A 205 -3.02 7.29 9.47
N ALA A 206 -3.75 7.07 8.38
CA ALA A 206 -3.20 6.55 7.13
C ALA A 206 -2.42 7.63 6.39
N ARG A 207 -1.11 7.45 6.24
CA ARG A 207 -0.32 8.24 5.31
C ARG A 207 -0.48 7.69 3.89
N LEU A 208 -1.01 8.52 3.00
CA LEU A 208 -1.26 8.19 1.60
C LEU A 208 -0.41 9.09 0.71
N THR A 209 0.37 8.49 -0.16
CA THR A 209 1.27 9.17 -1.08
C THR A 209 1.05 8.70 -2.50
N GLY A 210 1.24 9.60 -3.46
CA GLY A 210 1.09 9.24 -4.84
C GLY A 210 1.21 10.41 -5.79
N THR A 211 0.69 10.19 -6.99
CA THR A 211 0.60 11.20 -8.03
C THR A 211 -0.78 11.19 -8.66
N ALA A 212 -1.23 12.33 -9.15
CA ALA A 212 -2.52 12.46 -9.82
C ALA A 212 -2.44 13.41 -11.00
N ASN A 213 -3.22 13.12 -12.04
CA ASN A 213 -3.45 13.98 -13.20
C ASN A 213 -4.97 14.08 -13.39
N VAL A 214 -5.61 14.91 -12.56
CA VAL A 214 -7.07 15.05 -12.47
C VAL A 214 -7.47 16.52 -12.59
N PHE A 215 -8.73 16.77 -12.95
CA PHE A 215 -9.27 18.11 -13.09
C PHE A 215 -9.13 18.91 -11.78
N GLU A 216 -8.65 20.15 -11.87
CA GLU A 216 -8.36 21.04 -10.73
C GLU A 216 -7.40 20.47 -9.66
N ALA A 217 -6.70 19.37 -9.96
CA ALA A 217 -5.86 18.64 -9.01
C ALA A 217 -6.64 18.05 -7.81
N VAL A 218 -7.98 18.00 -7.87
CA VAL A 218 -8.82 17.56 -6.75
C VAL A 218 -9.37 16.16 -7.00
N PHE A 219 -9.25 15.30 -6.00
CA PHE A 219 -9.86 13.98 -5.98
C PHE A 219 -10.26 13.58 -4.56
N TRP A 220 -10.87 12.42 -4.42
CA TRP A 220 -11.32 11.88 -3.14
C TRP A 220 -10.65 10.54 -2.88
N VAL A 221 -10.39 10.31 -1.60
CA VAL A 221 -10.01 9.02 -1.06
C VAL A 221 -11.08 8.57 -0.08
N THR A 222 -11.51 7.32 -0.21
CA THR A 222 -12.40 6.64 0.73
C THR A 222 -11.65 5.44 1.31
N ILE A 223 -11.49 5.37 2.63
CA ILE A 223 -10.95 4.19 3.32
C ILE A 223 -12.12 3.32 3.75
N VAL A 224 -12.08 2.03 3.44
CA VAL A 224 -13.13 1.05 3.80
C VAL A 224 -12.54 -0.16 4.52
N ASP A 225 -13.34 -0.82 5.36
CA ASP A 225 -13.01 -2.13 5.93
C ASP A 225 -13.25 -3.28 4.92
N GLY A 226 -12.92 -4.51 5.33
CA GLY A 226 -13.11 -5.71 4.50
C GLY A 226 -14.58 -6.05 4.18
N ASN A 227 -15.55 -5.38 4.80
CA ASN A 227 -16.97 -5.49 4.47
C ASN A 227 -17.46 -4.34 3.58
N GLY A 228 -16.59 -3.39 3.23
CA GLY A 228 -16.92 -2.19 2.45
C GLY A 228 -17.54 -1.06 3.27
N VAL A 229 -17.48 -1.12 4.60
CA VAL A 229 -17.93 -0.01 5.47
C VAL A 229 -16.95 1.15 5.35
N VAL A 230 -17.46 2.35 5.09
CA VAL A 230 -16.64 3.57 4.99
C VAL A 230 -16.13 3.97 6.37
N LEU A 231 -14.81 3.99 6.53
CA LEU A 231 -14.08 4.37 7.74
C LEU A 231 -13.63 5.83 7.71
N ALA A 232 -13.34 6.34 6.52
CA ALA A 232 -13.04 7.76 6.27
C ALA A 232 -13.32 8.13 4.82
N GLU A 233 -13.70 9.38 4.57
CA GLU A 233 -13.68 9.98 3.24
C GLU A 233 -12.96 11.33 3.34
N HIS A 234 -12.00 11.56 2.45
CA HIS A 234 -11.13 12.73 2.50
C HIS A 234 -10.93 13.33 1.10
N ARG A 235 -11.05 14.65 1.01
CA ARG A 235 -10.74 15.39 -0.22
C ARG A 235 -9.24 15.66 -0.26
N VAL A 236 -8.59 15.26 -1.36
CA VAL A 236 -7.16 15.46 -1.59
C VAL A 236 -6.96 16.48 -2.70
N GLN A 237 -5.95 17.33 -2.55
CA GLN A 237 -5.47 18.22 -3.60
C GLN A 237 -4.03 17.88 -3.93
N ALA A 238 -3.78 17.46 -5.17
CA ALA A 238 -2.42 17.27 -5.69
C ALA A 238 -1.77 18.62 -5.98
N THR A 239 -0.44 18.64 -6.10
CA THR A 239 0.33 19.86 -6.37
C THR A 239 0.06 20.48 -7.75
N SER A 240 -0.48 19.70 -8.68
CA SER A 240 -0.86 20.11 -10.03
C SER A 240 -2.02 19.26 -10.57
N GLY A 241 -2.73 19.79 -11.56
CA GLY A 241 -3.95 19.21 -12.14
C GLY A 241 -3.80 18.79 -13.60
N SER A 242 -4.94 18.66 -14.30
CA SER A 242 -5.01 18.17 -15.68
C SER A 242 -3.94 18.73 -16.60
N GLY A 243 -3.22 17.82 -17.26
CA GLY A 243 -2.14 18.15 -18.21
C GLY A 243 -0.77 18.26 -17.56
N THR A 244 -0.68 18.26 -16.23
CA THR A 244 0.59 18.21 -15.50
C THR A 244 0.41 17.41 -14.22
N ARG A 245 0.89 16.17 -14.23
CA ARG A 245 0.76 15.25 -13.08
C ARG A 245 1.38 15.87 -11.82
N GLY A 246 0.57 16.03 -10.78
CA GLY A 246 0.97 16.50 -9.47
C GLY A 246 1.27 15.35 -8.50
N THR A 247 1.97 15.66 -7.42
CA THR A 247 2.20 14.76 -6.28
C THR A 247 1.20 15.04 -5.16
N PHE A 248 1.00 14.09 -4.26
CA PHE A 248 0.31 14.31 -2.99
C PHE A 248 0.91 13.46 -1.87
N ASP A 249 0.81 13.97 -0.65
CA ASP A 249 1.19 13.31 0.59
C ASP A 249 0.24 13.80 1.68
N VAL A 250 -0.71 12.94 2.07
CA VAL A 250 -1.77 13.29 3.01
C VAL A 250 -1.84 12.27 4.12
N THR A 251 -2.27 12.72 5.30
CA THR A 251 -2.51 11.85 6.46
C THR A 251 -3.99 11.87 6.78
N VAL A 252 -4.64 10.71 6.67
CA VAL A 252 -6.09 10.55 6.79
C VAL A 252 -6.38 9.71 8.05
N PRO A 253 -6.85 10.33 9.15
CA PRO A 253 -7.37 9.55 10.27
C PRO A 253 -8.62 8.78 9.85
N TYR A 254 -8.77 7.58 10.36
CA TYR A 254 -9.96 6.76 10.16
C TYR A 254 -10.33 6.04 11.45
N ASP A 255 -11.57 5.56 11.54
CA ASP A 255 -12.02 4.78 12.68
C ASP A 255 -12.27 3.32 12.26
N THR A 256 -11.68 2.37 12.97
CA THR A 256 -11.92 0.93 12.75
C THR A 256 -11.98 0.18 14.07
N PRO A 257 -12.90 -0.79 14.23
CA PRO A 257 -12.98 -1.60 15.44
C PRO A 257 -11.83 -2.59 15.59
N ALA A 258 -11.14 -2.95 14.50
CA ALA A 258 -10.05 -3.95 14.53
C ALA A 258 -9.06 -3.77 13.37
N ASP A 259 -7.87 -4.35 13.53
CA ASP A 259 -6.95 -4.62 12.42
C ASP A 259 -7.60 -5.65 11.46
N GLY A 260 -7.36 -5.52 10.16
CA GLY A 260 -7.90 -6.47 9.19
C GLY A 260 -7.71 -6.06 7.74
N PRO A 261 -8.30 -6.81 6.79
CA PRO A 261 -8.36 -6.39 5.40
C PRO A 261 -9.23 -5.14 5.26
N GLY A 262 -8.91 -4.32 4.28
CA GLY A 262 -9.69 -3.17 3.86
C GLY A 262 -9.22 -2.67 2.49
N ALA A 263 -9.69 -1.50 2.09
CA ALA A 263 -9.23 -0.88 0.86
C ALA A 263 -9.15 0.65 0.97
N VAL A 264 -8.23 1.23 0.19
CA VAL A 264 -8.23 2.65 -0.13
C VAL A 264 -8.83 2.81 -1.52
N ILE A 265 -9.92 3.55 -1.65
CA ILE A 265 -10.61 3.79 -2.91
C ILE A 265 -10.35 5.22 -3.35
N THR A 266 -9.80 5.41 -4.55
CA THR A 266 -9.58 6.74 -5.14
C THR A 266 -10.58 6.99 -6.25
N TRP A 267 -11.10 8.21 -6.35
CA TRP A 267 -12.02 8.61 -7.42
C TRP A 267 -12.06 10.14 -7.55
N TYR A 268 -12.55 10.67 -8.67
CA TYR A 268 -12.83 12.10 -8.82
C TYR A 268 -14.16 12.34 -9.54
N TYR A 269 -14.69 13.56 -9.45
CA TYR A 269 -15.91 13.93 -10.15
C TYR A 269 -15.63 14.25 -11.62
N SER A 270 -16.39 13.63 -12.51
CA SER A 270 -16.41 13.95 -13.93
C SER A 270 -16.87 15.42 -14.13
N PRO A 271 -16.07 16.28 -14.79
CA PRO A 271 -16.48 17.64 -15.10
C PRO A 271 -17.67 17.72 -16.06
N LYS A 272 -18.00 16.62 -16.75
CA LYS A 272 -19.08 16.56 -17.75
C LYS A 272 -20.47 16.46 -17.11
N ASP A 273 -20.58 15.68 -16.03
CA ASP A 273 -21.87 15.28 -15.46
C ASP A 273 -21.89 15.11 -13.94
N GLY A 274 -20.77 15.38 -13.26
CA GLY A 274 -20.66 15.25 -11.80
C GLY A 274 -20.70 13.82 -11.28
N SER A 275 -20.61 12.81 -12.15
CA SER A 275 -20.52 11.41 -11.73
C SER A 275 -19.15 11.08 -11.10
N ARG A 276 -19.09 10.08 -10.23
CA ARG A 276 -17.79 9.55 -9.76
C ARG A 276 -17.16 8.75 -10.88
N THR A 277 -15.90 9.05 -11.20
CA THR A 277 -15.16 8.38 -12.26
C THR A 277 -13.73 8.01 -11.82
N ASP A 278 -13.09 7.19 -12.64
CA ASP A 278 -11.78 6.56 -12.40
C ASP A 278 -11.66 5.96 -11.00
N ILE A 279 -12.73 5.28 -10.57
CA ILE A 279 -12.80 4.62 -9.28
C ILE A 279 -11.78 3.50 -9.28
N ARG A 280 -10.85 3.53 -8.33
CA ARG A 280 -9.82 2.50 -8.19
C ARG A 280 -9.68 2.07 -6.75
N GLU A 281 -9.72 0.77 -6.55
CA GLU A 281 -9.61 0.13 -5.24
C GLU A 281 -8.21 -0.45 -5.04
N TYR A 282 -7.57 -0.03 -3.95
CA TYR A 282 -6.26 -0.47 -3.51
C TYR A 282 -6.46 -1.32 -2.25
N PRO A 283 -6.43 -2.66 -2.36
CA PRO A 283 -6.58 -3.55 -1.21
C PRO A 283 -5.39 -3.37 -0.27
N VAL A 284 -5.66 -3.25 1.03
CA VAL A 284 -4.69 -3.00 2.09
C VAL A 284 -5.01 -3.81 3.34
N GLN A 285 -4.03 -3.89 4.23
CA GLN A 285 -4.27 -4.26 5.63
C GLN A 285 -4.41 -2.98 6.45
N ILE A 286 -5.61 -2.72 6.96
CA ILE A 286 -5.86 -1.60 7.86
C ILE A 286 -5.37 -1.97 9.26
N SER A 287 -4.70 -1.02 9.92
CA SER A 287 -4.48 -1.10 11.35
C SER A 287 -5.45 -0.19 12.08
N ARG A 288 -5.96 -0.63 13.21
CA ARG A 288 -6.62 0.20 14.20
C ARG A 288 -5.73 1.34 14.71
N GLY A 289 -4.42 1.20 14.59
CA GLY A 289 -3.45 2.11 15.17
C GLY A 289 -3.22 1.77 16.62
N GLY A 290 -3.19 2.80 17.47
CA GLY A 290 -2.77 2.68 18.86
C GLY A 290 -1.40 3.30 19.08
N TRP A 291 -1.25 4.58 18.72
CA TRP A 291 -0.07 5.36 19.03
C TRP A 291 -0.47 6.52 19.93
N CYS A 292 0.30 6.75 20.98
CA CYS A 292 0.18 7.92 21.85
C CYS A 292 1.56 8.56 21.90
N ASP A 293 1.68 9.84 21.56
CA ASP A 293 2.94 10.61 21.60
C ASP A 293 4.16 9.85 21.00
N GLY A 294 3.97 9.26 19.81
CA GLY A 294 5.01 8.50 19.10
C GLY A 294 5.31 7.11 19.65
N ARG A 295 4.65 6.66 20.71
CA ARG A 295 4.81 5.32 21.31
C ARG A 295 3.63 4.42 21.01
N LYS A 296 3.91 3.15 20.70
CA LYS A 296 2.88 2.16 20.42
C LYS A 296 2.19 1.70 21.71
N ALA A 297 0.88 1.61 21.68
CA ALA A 297 0.04 1.19 22.77
C ALA A 297 0.37 -0.25 23.22
N THR A 298 0.49 -0.44 24.53
CA THR A 298 0.42 -1.74 25.20
C THR A 298 -1.03 -2.16 25.44
N ILE A 299 -1.94 -1.19 25.58
CA ILE A 299 -3.36 -1.40 25.85
C ILE A 299 -4.20 -0.52 24.92
N LEU A 300 -5.17 -1.16 24.25
CA LEU A 300 -6.08 -0.51 23.32
C LEU A 300 -7.52 -0.60 23.82
N GLY A 301 -8.21 0.54 23.82
CA GLY A 301 -9.65 0.63 23.93
C GLY A 301 -10.34 0.48 22.59
N SER A 302 -11.48 1.14 22.44
CA SER A 302 -12.33 1.14 21.27
C SER A 302 -13.01 2.49 21.07
N PRO A 303 -13.65 2.73 19.92
CA PRO A 303 -14.45 3.94 19.72
C PRO A 303 -15.73 4.03 20.57
N ALA A 304 -16.01 3.00 21.38
CA ALA A 304 -17.13 2.94 22.29
C ALA A 304 -16.67 3.24 23.73
N ARG A 305 -17.62 3.37 24.67
CA ARG A 305 -17.27 3.51 26.08
C ARG A 305 -16.53 2.27 26.57
N ASP A 306 -15.32 2.47 27.08
CA ASP A 306 -14.45 1.45 27.62
C ASP A 306 -14.15 1.59 29.11
N ARG A 307 -13.74 0.47 29.70
CA ARG A 307 -13.10 0.43 31.01
C ARG A 307 -11.74 -0.24 30.88
N LEU A 308 -10.69 0.58 30.83
CA LEU A 308 -9.32 0.14 30.63
C LEU A 308 -8.56 0.12 31.95
N THR A 309 -7.66 -0.83 32.11
CA THR A 309 -6.86 -0.97 33.32
C THR A 309 -5.46 -1.44 32.95
N GLY A 310 -4.46 -0.64 33.30
CA GLY A 310 -3.04 -0.91 33.12
C GLY A 310 -2.48 -1.91 34.12
N THR A 311 -1.16 -2.03 34.06
CA THR A 311 -0.33 -2.99 34.78
C THR A 311 0.44 -2.31 35.91
N ALA A 312 1.40 -2.98 36.54
CA ALA A 312 2.25 -2.36 37.56
C ALA A 312 3.56 -1.79 36.98
N GLY A 313 3.73 -1.83 35.65
CA GLY A 313 4.87 -1.22 34.96
C GLY A 313 4.40 -0.30 33.84
N ASN A 314 5.37 0.35 33.18
CA ASN A 314 5.12 1.41 32.21
C ASN A 314 4.24 0.95 31.02
N ASP A 315 3.05 1.52 30.92
CA ASP A 315 2.08 1.25 29.88
C ASP A 315 1.97 2.41 28.87
N VAL A 316 1.50 2.07 27.68
CA VAL A 316 1.02 3.04 26.70
C VAL A 316 -0.44 2.69 26.42
N ILE A 317 -1.36 3.54 26.86
CA ILE A 317 -2.80 3.27 26.78
C ILE A 317 -3.42 4.21 25.76
N VAL A 318 -4.12 3.67 24.77
CA VAL A 318 -4.89 4.45 23.79
C VAL A 318 -6.34 4.02 23.86
N ALA A 319 -7.22 4.92 24.29
CA ALA A 319 -8.64 4.62 24.47
C ALA A 319 -9.46 4.74 23.17
N PHE A 320 -9.07 5.65 22.26
CA PHE A 320 -9.81 6.05 21.04
C PHE A 320 -11.03 6.93 21.35
N GLY A 321 -12.15 6.78 20.63
CA GLY A 321 -13.37 7.55 20.94
C GLY A 321 -14.16 6.90 22.08
N GLY A 322 -15.04 7.60 22.78
CA GLY A 322 -15.81 6.96 23.85
C GLY A 322 -16.08 7.87 25.04
N HIS A 323 -16.44 7.28 26.17
CA HIS A 323 -16.61 8.00 27.43
C HIS A 323 -16.00 7.13 28.52
N ASP A 324 -14.68 7.14 28.55
CA ASP A 324 -13.90 6.02 29.03
C ASP A 324 -13.52 6.16 30.50
N ARG A 325 -13.23 5.02 31.11
CA ARG A 325 -12.65 4.96 32.46
C ARG A 325 -11.33 4.22 32.38
N ILE A 326 -10.24 4.95 32.56
CA ILE A 326 -8.88 4.45 32.42
C ILE A 326 -8.19 4.52 33.78
N LEU A 327 -7.58 3.42 34.20
CA LEU A 327 -6.73 3.33 35.38
C LEU A 327 -5.38 2.74 34.98
N ALA A 328 -4.34 3.55 34.83
CA ALA A 328 -3.03 3.09 34.34
C ALA A 328 -2.24 2.30 35.41
N LYS A 329 -2.44 2.67 36.69
CA LYS A 329 -1.96 2.02 37.93
C LYS A 329 -0.53 2.38 38.30
N GLY A 330 0.50 1.69 37.83
CA GLY A 330 1.86 1.87 38.36
C GLY A 330 2.89 1.82 37.26
N GLY A 331 3.92 2.67 37.35
CA GLY A 331 4.92 2.85 36.31
C GLY A 331 4.92 4.27 35.77
N ASP A 332 5.82 4.58 34.85
CA ASP A 332 5.80 5.84 34.09
C ASP A 332 4.92 5.62 32.84
N ASP A 333 3.62 5.92 32.96
CA ASP A 333 2.61 5.61 31.94
C ASP A 333 2.42 6.73 30.92
N LEU A 334 1.95 6.37 29.73
CA LEU A 334 1.53 7.31 28.70
C LEU A 334 0.11 6.98 28.25
N VAL A 335 -0.84 7.89 28.47
CA VAL A 335 -2.27 7.63 28.20
C VAL A 335 -2.83 8.67 27.24
N CYS A 336 -3.45 8.21 26.16
CA CYS A 336 -4.27 9.01 25.26
C CYS A 336 -5.74 8.57 25.42
N GLY A 337 -6.55 9.45 26.02
CA GLY A 337 -7.99 9.27 26.24
C GLY A 337 -8.81 9.31 24.95
N GLY A 338 -8.35 10.09 23.98
CA GLY A 338 -9.01 10.22 22.68
C GLY A 338 -10.27 11.08 22.73
N ALA A 339 -11.30 10.75 21.95
CA ALA A 339 -12.46 11.63 21.80
C ALA A 339 -13.58 11.27 22.79
N GLY A 340 -13.93 12.17 23.71
CA GLY A 340 -15.20 12.17 24.41
C GLY A 340 -15.19 12.78 25.82
N LYS A 341 -15.51 12.00 26.84
CA LYS A 341 -15.60 12.51 28.23
C LYS A 341 -15.01 11.47 29.14
N ASP A 342 -13.70 11.52 29.25
CA ASP A 342 -12.93 10.43 29.77
C ASP A 342 -12.51 10.70 31.21
N ARG A 343 -12.37 9.62 31.98
CA ARG A 343 -11.87 9.66 33.35
C ARG A 343 -10.59 8.85 33.39
N VAL A 344 -9.47 9.54 33.49
CA VAL A 344 -8.14 8.93 33.45
C VAL A 344 -7.47 9.08 34.81
N PHE A 345 -7.06 7.97 35.38
CA PHE A 345 -6.27 7.90 36.60
C PHE A 345 -4.90 7.32 36.25
N GLY A 346 -3.84 8.12 36.37
CA GLY A 346 -2.46 7.70 36.11
C GLY A 346 -2.02 6.64 37.13
N GLY A 347 -2.08 7.00 38.41
CA GLY A 347 -1.62 6.11 39.48
C GLY A 347 -0.18 6.44 39.87
N SER A 348 0.58 5.49 40.42
CA SER A 348 1.94 5.79 40.92
C SER A 348 2.97 5.86 39.79
N GLY A 349 3.88 6.84 39.84
CA GLY A 349 4.93 7.05 38.84
C GLY A 349 4.75 8.34 38.05
N ARG A 350 5.62 8.57 37.05
CA ARG A 350 5.60 9.80 36.26
C ARG A 350 4.81 9.58 34.97
N ASP A 351 3.53 9.87 35.07
CA ASP A 351 2.59 9.68 33.96
C ASP A 351 2.47 10.90 33.05
N VAL A 352 2.22 10.64 31.77
CA VAL A 352 1.79 11.64 30.78
C VAL A 352 0.37 11.29 30.33
N LEU A 353 -0.59 12.17 30.63
CA LEU A 353 -2.01 11.94 30.36
C LEU A 353 -2.53 12.99 29.38
N TYR A 354 -2.96 12.54 28.20
CA TYR A 354 -3.65 13.34 27.19
C TYR A 354 -5.14 12.99 27.21
N GLY A 355 -6.00 13.94 27.57
CA GLY A 355 -7.46 13.77 27.45
C GLY A 355 -7.96 13.86 26.01
N GLU A 356 -7.20 14.57 25.17
CA GLU A 356 -7.54 14.86 23.77
C GLU A 356 -8.91 15.55 23.61
N GLY A 357 -9.84 14.98 22.83
CA GLY A 357 -11.01 15.70 22.37
C GLY A 357 -12.20 15.58 23.32
N GLY A 358 -12.49 16.60 24.13
CA GLY A 358 -13.75 16.68 24.86
C GLY A 358 -13.62 17.24 26.28
N ARG A 359 -14.44 16.77 27.23
CA ARG A 359 -14.39 17.26 28.63
C ARG A 359 -13.99 16.15 29.58
N ASP A 360 -12.70 16.10 29.81
CA ASP A 360 -12.05 14.98 30.51
C ASP A 360 -11.70 15.32 31.95
N SER A 361 -11.54 14.28 32.74
CA SER A 361 -11.07 14.33 34.12
C SER A 361 -9.79 13.51 34.21
N LEU A 362 -8.65 14.20 34.22
CA LEU A 362 -7.33 13.58 34.30
C LEU A 362 -6.80 13.77 35.72
N ILE A 363 -6.52 12.66 36.39
CA ILE A 363 -5.93 12.62 37.73
C ILE A 363 -4.62 11.87 37.59
N GLY A 364 -3.49 12.58 37.61
CA GLY A 364 -2.18 11.94 37.75
C GLY A 364 -2.03 11.30 39.13
N GLY A 365 -0.99 10.50 39.32
CA GLY A 365 -0.49 10.25 40.67
C GLY A 365 0.98 10.60 40.80
N GLY A 366 1.58 10.16 41.91
CA GLY A 366 2.86 10.66 42.42
C GLY A 366 3.96 9.63 42.44
#